data_AF-A0A381FQZ4-F1
#
_entry.id   AF-A0A381FQZ4-F1
#
_cell.length_a   1.000
_cell.length_b   1.000
_cell.length_c   1.000
_cell.angle_alpha   90.00
_cell.angle_beta   90.00
_cell.angle_gamma   90.00
#
_symmetry.space_group_name_H-M   'P 1'
#
loop_
_entity.id
_entity.type
_entity.pdbx_description
1 polymer ?
#
loop_
_entity_poly.entity_id
_entity_poly.type
_entity_poly.pdbx_seq_one_letter_code
_entity_poly.pdbx_strand_id
1 'polypeptide(L)'
;MKFLKAVSVVLMMVVVGNVSAQKKKTGKFEKLQIEMFPKAKEGFKQVYIQLPVAKNENDLKVEFFVGAEKMLDCNKHFLMGKVNTQDLQGWGYSYYEIESSGETGGTLMACPDQKKNKEVCFITT
;
A
#
# COMPACT_ATOMS: atom_id res chain seq x y z
N MET A 1 65.75 22.82 13.16
CA MET A 1 66.70 21.84 12.58
C MET A 1 65.98 20.50 12.41
N LYS A 2 65.98 19.98 11.17
CA LYS A 2 65.98 18.54 10.79
C LYS A 2 64.73 17.74 11.19
N PHE A 3 63.70 17.57 10.34
CA PHE A 3 63.63 16.64 9.19
C PHE A 3 64.41 15.32 9.35
N LEU A 4 63.71 14.20 9.07
CA LEU A 4 64.18 12.81 8.99
C LEU A 4 64.34 12.12 10.36
N LYS A 5 63.55 11.09 10.69
CA LYS A 5 63.52 9.81 9.97
C LYS A 5 62.11 9.22 9.88
N ALA A 6 61.78 8.84 8.65
CA ALA A 6 60.67 7.98 8.28
C ALA A 6 60.86 6.54 8.79
N VAL A 7 59.79 5.76 8.63
CA VAL A 7 59.70 4.29 8.63
C VAL A 7 59.26 3.64 9.95
N SER A 8 57.94 3.45 10.07
CA SER A 8 57.37 2.11 10.28
C SER A 8 55.85 2.20 10.03
N VAL A 9 55.41 1.84 8.82
CA VAL A 9 54.51 0.69 8.58
C VAL A 9 53.12 0.93 9.17
N VAL A 10 52.22 1.56 8.42
CA VAL A 10 51.24 0.89 7.53
C VAL A 10 50.12 0.20 8.30
N LEU A 11 48.89 0.51 7.86
CA LEU A 11 47.63 -0.18 8.14
C LEU A 11 46.80 0.38 9.31
N MET A 12 46.26 1.60 9.14
CA MET A 12 44.94 1.88 9.67
C MET A 12 44.00 2.14 8.49
N MET A 13 43.09 1.19 8.34
CA MET A 13 42.24 0.95 7.19
C MET A 13 41.50 2.23 6.77
N VAL A 14 41.65 2.59 5.50
CA VAL A 14 40.63 3.39 4.82
C VAL A 14 39.39 2.51 4.73
N VAL A 15 38.49 2.67 5.68
CA VAL A 15 37.13 2.15 5.56
C VAL A 15 36.45 3.01 4.51
N VAL A 16 36.66 2.68 3.24
CA VAL A 16 35.77 3.08 2.15
C VAL A 16 34.48 2.31 2.39
N GLY A 17 33.65 2.84 3.26
CA GLY A 17 32.27 2.39 3.40
C GLY A 17 31.59 2.60 2.06
N ASN A 18 31.36 1.51 1.33
CA ASN A 18 30.40 1.49 0.24
C ASN A 18 29.03 1.81 0.83
N VAL A 19 28.70 3.10 0.91
CA VAL A 19 27.32 3.53 1.11
C VAL A 19 26.60 3.15 -0.18
N SER A 20 25.99 1.95 -0.16
CA SER A 20 25.02 1.57 -1.18
C SER A 20 23.98 2.67 -1.27
N ALA A 21 24.05 3.43 -2.37
CA ALA A 21 23.10 4.48 -2.70
C ALA A 21 21.73 3.83 -2.89
N GLN A 22 20.96 3.74 -1.81
CA GLN A 22 19.52 3.52 -1.86
C GLN A 22 18.94 4.72 -2.63
N LYS A 23 18.79 4.58 -3.95
CA LYS A 23 18.06 5.51 -4.82
C LYS A 23 16.64 5.59 -4.27
N LYS A 24 16.39 6.57 -3.41
CA LYS A 24 15.05 7.00 -3.02
C LYS A 24 14.42 7.54 -4.30
N LYS A 25 13.64 6.72 -5.02
CA LYS A 25 12.81 7.21 -6.12
C LYS A 25 11.75 8.11 -5.49
N THR A 26 12.04 9.41 -5.42
CA THR A 26 11.02 10.44 -5.19
C THR A 26 10.10 10.40 -6.40
N GLY A 27 8.96 9.72 -6.27
CA GLY A 27 7.90 9.80 -7.27
C GLY A 27 7.48 11.25 -7.42
N LYS A 28 7.33 11.72 -8.66
CA LYS A 28 6.71 13.02 -8.93
C LYS A 28 5.21 12.80 -8.80
N PHE A 29 4.56 13.53 -7.90
CA PHE A 29 3.12 13.49 -7.67
C PHE A 29 2.52 14.82 -8.11
N GLU A 30 1.32 14.79 -8.69
CA GLU A 30 0.58 16.02 -9.00
C GLU A 30 -0.07 16.63 -7.76
N LYS A 31 -0.63 17.84 -7.85
CA LYS A 31 -1.35 18.43 -6.71
C LYS A 31 -2.73 17.79 -6.60
N LEU A 32 -3.03 17.17 -5.45
CA LEU A 32 -4.37 16.63 -5.16
C LEU A 32 -5.40 17.76 -5.03
N GLN A 33 -6.44 17.71 -5.85
CA GLN A 33 -7.60 18.60 -5.76
C GLN A 33 -8.82 17.76 -5.39
N ILE A 34 -9.10 17.65 -4.09
CA ILE A 34 -10.10 16.72 -3.54
C ILE A 34 -11.28 17.41 -2.85
N GLU A 35 -11.30 18.74 -2.86
CA GLU A 35 -12.30 19.55 -2.14
C GLU A 35 -13.73 19.38 -2.69
N MET A 36 -13.84 19.00 -3.96
CA MET A 36 -15.11 18.71 -4.64
C MET A 36 -15.76 17.38 -4.24
N PHE A 37 -15.00 16.44 -3.69
CA PHE A 37 -15.54 15.14 -3.29
C PHE A 37 -16.31 15.27 -1.97
N PRO A 38 -17.45 14.56 -1.82
CA PRO A 38 -18.22 14.59 -0.58
C PRO A 38 -17.36 14.11 0.59
N LYS A 39 -17.58 14.67 1.78
CA LYS A 39 -16.95 14.18 3.01
C LYS A 39 -17.51 12.80 3.37
N ALA A 40 -16.73 12.02 4.10
CA ALA A 40 -17.19 10.74 4.62
C ALA A 40 -18.48 10.90 5.43
N LYS A 41 -19.45 10.02 5.16
CA LYS A 41 -20.64 9.85 6.00
C LYS A 41 -20.24 9.38 7.39
N GLU A 42 -21.13 9.52 8.37
CA GLU A 42 -20.90 8.99 9.72
C GLU A 42 -20.64 7.48 9.66
N GLY A 43 -19.59 7.01 10.37
CA GLY A 43 -19.15 5.62 10.34
C GLY A 43 -18.27 5.23 9.14
N PHE A 44 -18.11 6.11 8.14
CA PHE A 44 -17.24 5.88 6.98
C PHE A 44 -15.91 6.60 7.14
N LYS A 45 -14.90 6.11 6.41
CA LYS A 45 -13.60 6.78 6.26
C LYS A 45 -13.35 7.11 4.81
N GLN A 46 -12.98 8.36 4.55
CA GLN A 46 -12.55 8.80 3.23
C GLN A 46 -11.05 8.48 3.05
N VAL A 47 -10.71 7.82 1.95
CA VAL A 47 -9.34 7.41 1.60
C VAL A 47 -9.02 7.90 0.19
N TYR A 48 -7.78 8.33 -0.01
CA TYR A 48 -7.28 8.80 -1.30
C TYR A 48 -6.06 7.99 -1.71
N ILE A 49 -6.05 7.51 -2.96
CA ILE A 49 -4.90 6.84 -3.56
C ILE A 49 -4.33 7.79 -4.60
N GLN A 50 -3.17 8.36 -4.30
CA GLN A 50 -2.47 9.21 -5.25
C GLN A 50 -1.45 8.40 -6.03
N LEU A 51 -1.57 8.41 -7.35
CA LEU A 51 -0.65 7.71 -8.24
C LEU A 51 0.56 8.60 -8.55
N PRO A 52 1.77 8.02 -8.66
CA PRO A 52 2.92 8.74 -9.17
C PRO A 52 2.76 8.98 -10.68
N VAL A 53 3.27 10.11 -11.16
CA VAL A 53 3.28 10.44 -12.60
C VAL A 53 4.15 9.42 -13.35
N ALA A 54 3.55 8.78 -14.35
CA ALA A 54 4.26 7.84 -15.23
C ALA A 54 4.46 8.45 -16.64
N LYS A 55 5.43 7.92 -17.39
CA LYS A 55 5.73 8.42 -18.75
C LYS A 55 4.67 8.02 -19.78
N ASN A 56 4.13 6.81 -19.66
CA ASN A 56 3.06 6.31 -20.53
C ASN A 56 2.01 5.62 -19.65
N GLU A 57 0.98 6.36 -19.27
CA GLU A 57 -0.08 5.87 -18.38
C GLU A 57 -1.05 4.92 -19.11
N ASN A 58 -1.12 4.96 -20.44
CA ASN A 58 -1.99 4.09 -21.23
C ASN A 58 -1.59 2.61 -21.17
N ASP A 59 -0.33 2.33 -20.86
CA ASP A 59 0.20 0.96 -20.70
C ASP A 59 -0.03 0.43 -19.27
N LEU A 60 -0.58 1.25 -18.38
CA LEU A 60 -0.72 0.96 -16.96
C LEU A 60 -2.20 0.85 -16.57
N LYS A 61 -2.46 0.02 -15.55
CA LYS A 61 -3.76 -0.11 -14.91
C LYS A 61 -3.59 -0.04 -13.41
N VAL A 62 -4.65 0.38 -12.73
CA VAL A 62 -4.73 0.33 -11.28
C VAL A 62 -5.74 -0.73 -10.89
N GLU A 63 -5.28 -1.65 -10.05
CA GLU A 63 -6.14 -2.58 -9.33
C GLU A 63 -6.02 -2.23 -7.85
N PHE A 64 -7.15 -2.05 -7.18
CA PHE A 64 -7.20 -1.81 -5.75
C PHE A 64 -8.02 -2.90 -5.07
N PHE A 65 -7.59 -3.25 -3.86
CA PHE A 65 -8.26 -4.24 -3.05
C PHE A 65 -8.82 -3.57 -1.81
N VAL A 66 -10.06 -3.94 -1.47
CA VAL A 66 -10.71 -3.50 -0.23
C VAL A 66 -10.84 -4.71 0.67
N GLY A 67 -10.35 -4.61 1.90
CA GLY A 67 -10.41 -5.71 2.83
C GLY A 67 -10.26 -5.28 4.28
N ALA A 68 -10.49 -6.22 5.19
CA ALA A 68 -10.38 -6.03 6.63
C ALA A 68 -9.48 -7.11 7.24
N GLU A 69 -8.65 -6.73 8.21
CA GLU A 69 -7.86 -7.67 8.97
C GLU A 69 -8.76 -8.51 9.90
N LYS A 70 -8.63 -9.83 9.83
CA LYS A 70 -9.41 -10.80 10.61
C LYS A 70 -8.52 -11.95 11.08
N MET A 71 -8.93 -12.61 12.17
CA MET A 71 -8.33 -13.87 12.62
C MET A 71 -9.06 -15.03 11.93
N LEU A 72 -8.44 -15.61 10.91
CA LEU A 72 -9.03 -16.59 10.00
C LEU A 72 -8.39 -17.97 10.16
N ASP A 73 -9.17 -19.02 9.91
CA ASP A 73 -8.68 -20.39 9.90
C ASP A 73 -8.15 -20.79 8.51
N CYS A 74 -7.95 -22.09 8.28
CA CYS A 74 -7.41 -22.62 7.02
C CYS A 74 -8.35 -22.50 5.81
N ASN A 75 -9.61 -22.10 6.01
CA ASN A 75 -10.55 -21.92 4.90
C ASN A 75 -10.19 -20.71 4.04
N LYS A 76 -10.64 -20.75 2.79
CA LYS A 76 -10.59 -19.55 1.95
C LYS A 76 -11.75 -18.65 2.35
N HIS A 77 -11.43 -17.46 2.84
CA HIS A 77 -12.42 -16.48 3.26
C HIS A 77 -12.48 -15.30 2.27
N PHE A 78 -13.64 -14.67 2.19
CA PHE A 78 -13.85 -13.41 1.52
C PHE A 78 -14.74 -12.50 2.39
N LEU A 79 -14.55 -11.19 2.25
CA LEU A 79 -15.31 -10.19 2.97
C LEU A 79 -16.60 -9.91 2.21
N MET A 80 -17.74 -9.99 2.89
CA MET A 80 -19.02 -9.61 2.28
C MET A 80 -19.08 -8.10 2.14
N GLY A 81 -19.30 -7.63 0.93
CA GLY A 81 -19.42 -6.20 0.64
C GLY A 81 -19.58 -5.92 -0.85
N LYS A 82 -19.77 -4.64 -1.16
CA LYS A 82 -19.92 -4.13 -2.53
C LYS A 82 -19.08 -2.87 -2.70
N VAL A 83 -18.52 -2.72 -3.89
CA VAL A 83 -17.84 -1.51 -4.33
C VAL A 83 -18.73 -0.84 -5.36
N ASN A 84 -19.35 0.27 -4.97
CA ASN A 84 -20.29 1.01 -5.81
C ASN A 84 -19.56 2.20 -6.45
N THR A 85 -19.52 2.26 -7.78
CA THR A 85 -19.03 3.43 -8.52
C THR A 85 -20.08 4.52 -8.49
N GLN A 86 -19.68 5.72 -8.06
CA GLN A 86 -20.51 6.91 -8.00
C GLN A 86 -19.96 7.98 -8.93
N ASP A 87 -20.85 8.66 -9.64
CA ASP A 87 -20.49 9.82 -10.47
C ASP A 87 -20.52 11.11 -9.65
N LEU A 88 -19.50 11.95 -9.80
CA LEU A 88 -19.45 13.29 -9.23
C LEU A 88 -20.03 14.28 -10.24
N GLN A 89 -21.34 14.46 -10.16
CA GLN A 89 -22.12 15.29 -11.09
C GLN A 89 -21.52 16.69 -11.27
N GLY A 90 -21.36 17.10 -12.52
CA GLY A 90 -20.83 18.41 -12.90
C GLY A 90 -19.30 18.51 -12.94
N TRP A 91 -18.57 17.47 -12.52
CA TRP A 91 -17.11 17.46 -12.50
C TRP A 91 -16.48 16.44 -13.46
N GLY A 92 -17.25 15.44 -13.90
CA GLY A 92 -16.75 14.38 -14.78
C GLY A 92 -15.78 13.41 -14.10
N TYR A 93 -15.79 13.36 -12.77
CA TYR A 93 -15.02 12.42 -11.97
C TYR A 93 -15.92 11.33 -11.40
N SER A 94 -15.37 10.15 -11.15
CA SER A 94 -16.04 9.10 -10.38
C SER A 94 -15.32 8.84 -9.07
N TYR A 95 -16.04 8.34 -8.07
CA TYR A 95 -15.49 7.85 -6.82
C TYR A 95 -16.14 6.52 -6.44
N TYR A 96 -15.58 5.82 -5.46
CA TYR A 96 -16.07 4.54 -5.01
C TYR A 96 -16.61 4.64 -3.59
N GLU A 97 -17.84 4.16 -3.38
CA GLU A 97 -18.43 3.95 -2.07
C GLU A 97 -18.40 2.46 -1.75
N ILE A 98 -17.88 2.12 -0.58
CA ILE A 98 -17.69 0.73 -0.15
C ILE A 98 -18.70 0.42 0.92
N GLU A 99 -19.56 -0.55 0.68
CA GLU A 99 -20.52 -1.06 1.65
C GLU A 99 -20.10 -2.46 2.11
N SER A 100 -19.94 -2.67 3.41
CA SER A 100 -19.64 -3.99 3.97
C SER A 100 -20.24 -4.12 5.36
N SER A 101 -20.85 -5.28 5.65
CA SER A 101 -21.29 -5.63 7.01
C SER A 101 -20.13 -6.07 7.91
N GLY A 102 -18.92 -6.24 7.34
CA GLY A 102 -17.76 -6.79 8.04
C GLY A 102 -17.81 -8.30 8.26
N GLU A 103 -18.88 -8.95 7.79
CA GLU A 103 -19.05 -10.41 7.81
C GLU A 103 -18.21 -11.07 6.72
N THR A 104 -17.83 -12.32 6.97
CA THR A 104 -16.97 -13.09 6.07
C THR A 104 -17.70 -14.37 5.63
N GLY A 105 -17.64 -14.66 4.33
CA GLY A 105 -18.00 -15.98 3.80
C GLY A 105 -16.75 -16.80 3.54
N GLY A 106 -16.88 -18.12 3.42
CA GLY A 106 -15.73 -18.97 3.11
C GLY A 106 -16.07 -20.42 2.80
N THR A 107 -15.04 -21.21 2.54
CA THR A 107 -15.17 -22.66 2.31
C THR A 107 -15.50 -23.42 3.59
N LEU A 108 -15.86 -24.70 3.46
CA LEU A 108 -16.20 -25.60 4.58
C LEU A 108 -15.23 -26.77 4.70
N MET A 109 -13.93 -26.52 4.48
CA MET A 109 -12.88 -27.52 4.70
C MET A 109 -12.66 -27.73 6.20
N ALA A 110 -12.33 -28.97 6.58
CA ALA A 110 -11.91 -29.26 7.94
C ALA A 110 -10.54 -28.59 8.21
N CYS A 111 -10.42 -27.90 9.34
CA CYS A 111 -9.16 -27.32 9.82
C CYS A 111 -8.70 -28.06 11.10
N PRO A 112 -7.87 -29.11 10.98
CA PRO A 112 -7.52 -30.00 12.10
C PRO A 112 -6.79 -29.29 13.24
N ASP A 113 -5.91 -28.35 12.90
CA ASP A 113 -5.07 -27.67 13.88
C ASP A 113 -5.80 -26.52 14.62
N GLN A 114 -7.02 -26.17 14.20
CA GLN A 114 -7.82 -25.03 14.68
C GLN A 114 -7.07 -23.69 14.78
N LYS A 115 -5.91 -23.59 14.12
CA LYS A 115 -5.03 -22.43 14.16
C LYS A 115 -5.69 -21.29 13.41
N LYS A 116 -5.72 -20.11 14.03
CA LYS A 116 -6.15 -18.86 13.40
C LYS A 116 -4.97 -17.94 13.17
N ASN A 117 -4.84 -17.43 11.95
CA ASN A 117 -3.83 -16.46 11.59
C ASN A 117 -4.47 -15.10 11.32
N LYS A 118 -3.70 -14.03 11.52
CA LYS A 118 -4.11 -12.69 11.14
C LYS A 118 -3.91 -12.51 9.65
N GLU A 119 -5.01 -12.39 8.91
CA GLU A 119 -5.01 -12.27 7.45
C GLU A 119 -5.96 -11.15 7.02
N VAL A 120 -5.74 -10.58 5.83
CA VAL A 120 -6.64 -9.58 5.24
C VAL A 120 -7.69 -10.31 4.41
N CYS A 121 -8.95 -10.16 4.81
CA CYS A 121 -10.09 -10.70 4.09
C CYS A 121 -10.59 -9.65 3.09
N PHE A 122 -10.53 -9.93 1.79
CA PHE A 122 -10.89 -8.98 0.73
C PHE A 122 -12.33 -9.13 0.26
N ILE A 123 -12.95 -8.02 -0.14
CA ILE A 123 -14.23 -8.04 -0.86
C ILE A 123 -14.00 -8.67 -2.23
N THR A 124 -14.81 -9.66 -2.58
CA THR A 124 -14.84 -10.22 -3.93
C THR A 124 -15.75 -9.36 -4.79
N THR A 125 -15.15 -8.62 -5.72
CA THR A 125 -15.85 -7.96 -6.85
C THR A 125 -16.27 -8.95 -7.92
#